data_AF-A0A8H5C1U3-F1
#
_entry.id   AF-A0A8H5C1U3-F1
#
_cell.length_a   1.000
_cell.length_b   1.000
_cell.length_c   1.000
_cell.angle_alpha   90.00
_cell.angle_beta   90.00
_cell.angle_gamma   90.00
#
_symmetry.space_group_name_H-M   'P 1'
#
loop_
_entity.id
_entity.type
_entity.pdbx_description
1 polymer ?
#
loop_
_entity_poly.entity_id
_entity_poly.type
_entity_poly.pdbx_seq_one_letter_code
_entity_poly.pdbx_strand_id
1 'polypeptide(L)'
;MSSSNINDPAAVAALLEQLQASNVWQQIVSEQAQSAAVPVSAPEPEPAPAPADSEVSDAPSHRQCLPACMGRAFDASGNQQLPICSPSIIITPKLVFISRIRCQPGLAIGLFLPPPGPAAPSVPPLNPRSCTFQEALPLLSRLGADSVFVAAINRLRQDQDSLERKLWTDREAIQRKYADKVKVAKTQATIIGADGLSKHDAMMLQDAYQREIRKFDKERVLSAWDALAARQQAQLEALGVPNMFVTSEPKDKERQKQIIQVLVGLVGNDS
;
A
#
# COMPACT_ATOMS: atom_id res chain seq x y z
N MET A 1 15.38 18.94 -20.03
CA MET A 1 14.26 19.18 -19.09
C MET A 1 13.73 17.82 -18.67
N SER A 2 14.21 17.34 -17.52
CA SER A 2 13.96 15.99 -17.04
C SER A 2 12.56 15.92 -16.44
N SER A 3 11.66 15.18 -17.09
CA SER A 3 10.32 14.90 -16.59
C SER A 3 10.41 14.04 -15.32
N SER A 4 10.15 14.69 -14.18
CA SER A 4 10.14 14.11 -12.85
C SER A 4 9.27 12.86 -12.76
N ASN A 5 9.79 11.86 -12.06
CA ASN A 5 9.07 10.68 -11.62
C ASN A 5 7.87 11.10 -10.75
N ILE A 6 6.66 10.91 -11.26
CA ILE A 6 5.38 11.36 -10.67
C ILE A 6 5.08 10.71 -9.31
N ASN A 7 5.83 9.68 -8.89
CA ASN A 7 5.61 8.94 -7.66
C ASN A 7 6.58 9.27 -6.51
N ASP A 8 7.43 10.29 -6.63
CA ASP A 8 8.27 10.72 -5.52
C ASP A 8 7.51 11.67 -4.58
N PRO A 9 7.23 11.29 -3.31
CA PRO A 9 6.57 12.18 -2.35
C PRO A 9 7.39 13.45 -2.08
N ALA A 10 8.71 13.43 -2.24
CA ALA A 10 9.56 14.61 -2.12
C ALA A 10 9.34 15.59 -3.28
N ALA A 11 9.08 15.08 -4.49
CA ALA A 11 8.77 15.92 -5.65
C ALA A 11 7.39 16.59 -5.51
N VAL A 12 6.40 15.89 -4.94
CA VAL A 12 5.07 16.48 -4.64
C VAL A 12 5.18 17.53 -3.53
N ALA A 13 5.98 17.29 -2.49
CA ALA A 13 6.24 18.27 -1.44
C ALA A 13 6.93 19.54 -2.00
N ALA A 14 7.95 19.37 -2.84
CA ALA A 14 8.63 20.47 -3.50
C ALA A 14 7.70 21.27 -4.44
N LEU A 15 6.77 20.60 -5.13
CA LEU A 15 5.77 21.26 -5.96
C LEU A 15 4.78 22.09 -5.14
N LEU A 16 4.36 21.57 -3.97
CA LEU A 16 3.47 22.29 -3.05
C LEU A 16 4.18 23.49 -2.41
N GLU A 17 5.45 23.35 -2.03
CA GLU A 17 6.27 24.46 -1.53
C GLU A 17 6.48 25.52 -2.61
N GLN A 18 6.72 25.11 -3.86
CA GLN A 18 6.83 26.02 -5.00
C GLN A 18 5.51 26.75 -5.30
N LEU A 19 4.36 26.10 -5.11
CA LEU A 19 3.04 26.74 -5.22
C LEU A 19 2.78 27.73 -4.09
N GLN A 20 3.22 27.43 -2.86
CA GLN A 20 3.13 28.35 -1.72
C GLN A 20 4.08 29.54 -1.84
N ALA A 21 5.27 29.33 -2.40
CA ALA A 21 6.25 30.38 -2.65
C ALA A 21 5.89 31.28 -3.84
N SER A 22 4.95 30.86 -4.69
CA SER A 22 4.48 31.67 -5.82
C SER A 22 3.59 32.81 -5.33
N ASN A 23 3.98 34.05 -5.68
CA ASN A 23 3.26 35.30 -5.35
C ASN A 23 1.77 35.29 -5.76
N VAL A 24 1.39 34.41 -6.69
CA VAL A 24 0.00 34.23 -7.14
C VAL A 24 -0.92 33.82 -5.97
N TRP A 25 -0.43 33.02 -5.01
CA TRP A 25 -1.22 32.64 -3.83
C TRP A 25 -1.38 33.80 -2.84
N GLN A 26 -0.36 34.65 -2.68
CA GLN A 26 -0.44 35.82 -1.79
C GLN A 26 -1.43 36.87 -2.30
N GLN A 27 -1.54 37.04 -3.61
CA GLN A 27 -2.53 37.94 -4.22
C GLN A 27 -3.97 37.45 -3.96
N ILE A 28 -4.25 36.16 -4.16
CA ILE A 28 -5.59 35.59 -3.95
C ILE A 28 -6.01 35.68 -2.48
N VAL A 29 -5.10 35.37 -1.54
CA VAL A 29 -5.39 35.46 -0.10
C VAL A 29 -5.62 36.91 0.34
N SER A 30 -4.89 37.85 -0.27
CA SER A 30 -5.03 39.28 0.02
C SER A 30 -6.32 39.87 -0.58
N GLU A 31 -6.73 39.47 -1.79
CA GLU A 31 -8.04 39.81 -2.37
C GLU A 31 -9.21 39.25 -1.55
N GLN A 32 -9.05 38.02 -1.04
CA GLN A 32 -10.08 37.39 -0.20
C GLN A 32 -10.24 38.09 1.15
N ALA A 33 -9.15 38.63 1.72
CA ALA A 33 -9.20 39.43 2.94
C ALA A 33 -9.83 40.82 2.71
N GLN A 34 -9.67 41.42 1.53
CA GLN A 34 -10.25 42.73 1.21
C GLN A 34 -11.74 42.68 0.87
N SER A 35 -12.24 41.58 0.33
CA SER A 35 -13.68 41.43 0.03
C SER A 35 -14.57 41.23 1.27
N ALA A 36 -14.00 40.99 2.45
CA ALA A 36 -14.75 40.77 3.68
C ALA A 36 -15.10 42.08 4.45
N ALA A 37 -14.66 43.25 3.96
CA ALA A 37 -14.78 44.53 4.67
C ALA A 37 -15.79 45.51 4.04
N VAL A 38 -16.85 45.03 3.36
CA VAL A 38 -17.94 45.91 2.93
C VAL A 38 -18.89 46.15 4.11
N PRO A 39 -19.01 47.40 4.63
CA PRO A 39 -19.97 47.72 5.67
C PRO A 39 -21.38 47.66 5.09
N VAL A 40 -22.19 46.72 5.59
CA VAL A 40 -23.62 46.62 5.34
C VAL A 40 -24.31 47.83 5.98
N SER A 41 -24.59 48.86 5.19
CA SER A 41 -25.53 49.91 5.56
C SER A 41 -26.93 49.29 5.63
N ALA A 42 -27.50 49.34 6.83
CA ALA A 42 -28.84 48.88 7.16
C ALA A 42 -29.91 49.68 6.38
N PRO A 43 -30.84 49.01 5.69
CA PRO A 43 -32.11 49.61 5.29
C PRO A 43 -33.18 49.41 6.36
N GLU A 44 -33.90 50.51 6.52
CA GLU A 44 -35.04 50.89 7.35
C GLU A 44 -36.26 49.94 7.27
N PRO A 45 -37.06 49.79 8.35
CA PRO A 45 -38.19 48.86 8.39
C PRO A 45 -39.52 49.54 8.02
N GLU A 46 -40.28 48.96 7.09
CA GLU A 46 -41.71 49.27 6.91
C GLU A 46 -42.47 48.11 6.22
N PRO A 47 -43.82 48.06 6.22
CA PRO A 47 -44.60 47.23 7.13
C PRO A 47 -45.38 46.10 6.42
N ALA A 48 -45.94 45.21 7.25
CA ALA A 48 -46.73 44.05 6.86
C ALA A 48 -47.98 44.38 6.01
N PRO A 49 -48.40 43.43 5.16
CA PRO A 49 -49.83 43.11 5.04
C PRO A 49 -50.16 41.61 5.16
N ALA A 50 -51.43 41.41 5.49
CA ALA A 50 -52.12 40.24 6.03
C ALA A 50 -52.36 39.07 5.01
N PRO A 51 -52.99 37.95 5.44
CA PRO A 51 -53.12 36.72 4.65
C PRO A 51 -54.36 36.73 3.76
N ALA A 52 -54.26 36.08 2.60
CA ALA A 52 -55.42 35.73 1.79
C ALA A 52 -55.24 34.32 1.19
N ASP A 53 -56.20 33.47 1.54
CA ASP A 53 -56.47 32.15 0.98
C ASP A 53 -56.68 32.20 -0.54
N SER A 54 -56.35 31.10 -1.23
CA SER A 54 -57.22 30.48 -2.25
C SER A 54 -56.64 29.14 -2.73
N GLU A 55 -57.33 28.08 -2.35
CA GLU A 55 -57.46 26.83 -3.10
C GLU A 55 -57.84 27.10 -4.57
N VAL A 56 -57.35 26.28 -5.51
CA VAL A 56 -58.16 25.65 -6.59
C VAL A 56 -57.32 24.51 -7.21
N SER A 57 -57.90 23.31 -7.15
CA SER A 57 -57.55 22.09 -7.91
C SER A 57 -57.54 22.31 -9.43
N ASP A 58 -56.68 21.62 -10.19
CA ASP A 58 -57.12 20.49 -11.04
C ASP A 58 -55.94 19.80 -11.76
N ALA A 59 -56.13 18.50 -12.01
CA ALA A 59 -55.25 17.60 -12.76
C ALA A 59 -55.50 17.77 -14.29
N PRO A 60 -54.73 17.17 -15.25
CA PRO A 60 -54.50 15.71 -15.33
C PRO A 60 -53.14 15.24 -15.88
N SER A 61 -52.89 13.95 -15.66
CA SER A 61 -52.08 12.99 -16.45
C SER A 61 -51.35 13.51 -17.69
N HIS A 62 -50.03 13.30 -17.76
CA HIS A 62 -49.40 12.28 -18.64
C HIS A 62 -47.86 12.35 -18.56
N ARG A 63 -47.23 11.16 -18.41
CA ARG A 63 -45.90 10.73 -18.92
C ARG A 63 -44.80 10.37 -17.90
N GLN A 64 -44.55 9.05 -17.91
CA GLN A 64 -43.25 8.39 -18.05
C GLN A 64 -42.32 8.32 -16.83
N CYS A 65 -42.57 7.28 -16.03
CA CYS A 65 -41.62 6.22 -15.65
C CYS A 65 -40.12 6.57 -15.73
N LEU A 66 -39.52 6.88 -14.57
CA LEU A 66 -38.09 6.77 -14.32
C LEU A 66 -37.88 5.81 -13.14
N PRO A 67 -36.90 4.89 -13.21
CA PRO A 67 -36.67 3.92 -12.16
C PRO A 67 -36.12 4.59 -10.89
N ALA A 68 -36.74 4.22 -9.77
CA ALA A 68 -36.49 4.72 -8.43
C ALA A 68 -35.02 4.56 -7.99
N CYS A 69 -34.44 5.68 -7.62
CA CYS A 69 -33.23 5.79 -6.83
C CYS A 69 -33.56 5.28 -5.41
N MET A 70 -33.16 4.05 -5.07
CA MET A 70 -33.15 3.65 -3.66
C MET A 70 -32.10 4.47 -2.92
N GLY A 71 -32.59 5.37 -2.07
CA GLY A 71 -31.80 6.00 -1.03
C GLY A 71 -31.29 4.95 -0.04
N ARG A 72 -30.02 5.07 0.32
CA ARG A 72 -29.52 4.63 1.61
C ARG A 72 -28.69 5.76 2.19
N ALA A 73 -29.30 6.42 3.16
CA ALA A 73 -28.57 7.09 4.23
C ALA A 73 -27.68 6.03 4.91
N PHE A 74 -26.39 6.32 5.06
CA PHE A 74 -25.54 5.63 6.00
C PHE A 74 -24.71 6.66 6.75
N ASP A 75 -24.67 6.42 8.05
CA ASP A 75 -24.35 7.36 9.10
C ASP A 75 -22.95 7.95 9.07
N ALA A 76 -22.90 9.15 9.63
CA ALA A 76 -21.71 9.82 10.08
C ALA A 76 -21.07 9.09 11.28
N SER A 77 -19.78 9.40 11.46
CA SER A 77 -19.02 9.26 12.71
C SER A 77 -18.33 7.93 12.97
N GLY A 78 -16.99 7.98 12.95
CA GLY A 78 -16.13 6.86 13.32
C GLY A 78 -14.75 6.95 12.69
N ASN A 79 -14.05 8.08 12.83
CA ASN A 79 -12.65 8.22 12.45
C ASN A 79 -11.77 7.46 13.46
N GLN A 80 -11.81 6.12 13.42
CA GLN A 80 -10.84 5.29 14.13
C GLN A 80 -9.64 5.10 13.21
N GLN A 81 -8.59 5.87 13.51
CA GLN A 81 -7.25 5.68 13.01
C GLN A 81 -6.76 4.31 13.50
N LEU A 82 -7.07 3.25 12.75
CA LEU A 82 -6.49 1.94 13.01
C LEU A 82 -4.98 2.04 12.79
N PRO A 83 -4.14 1.55 13.73
CA PRO A 83 -2.72 1.44 13.50
C PRO A 83 -2.52 0.53 12.30
N ILE A 84 -1.99 1.09 11.21
CA ILE A 84 -1.56 0.34 10.03
C ILE A 84 -0.30 -0.42 10.46
N CYS A 85 -0.48 -1.54 11.15
CA CYS A 85 0.55 -2.56 11.25
C CYS A 85 0.70 -3.16 9.86
N SER A 86 1.57 -2.59 9.03
CA SER A 86 2.02 -3.24 7.80
C SER A 86 2.81 -4.49 8.18
N PRO A 87 2.31 -5.73 7.93
CA PRO A 87 3.13 -6.93 8.08
C PRO A 87 3.95 -7.08 6.80
N SER A 88 4.85 -6.13 6.60
CA SER A 88 5.77 -6.13 5.49
C SER A 88 6.91 -7.09 5.81
N ILE A 89 6.76 -8.37 5.45
CA ILE A 89 7.92 -9.16 4.99
C ILE A 89 8.25 -8.63 3.60
N ILE A 90 8.59 -7.33 3.51
CA ILE A 90 9.14 -6.80 2.27
C ILE A 90 10.56 -7.34 2.25
N ILE A 91 10.81 -8.28 1.34
CA ILE A 91 12.12 -8.54 0.80
C ILE A 91 12.56 -7.23 0.12
N THR A 92 12.98 -6.24 0.93
CA THR A 92 13.54 -4.99 0.43
C THR A 92 15.03 -5.24 0.31
N PRO A 93 15.61 -5.17 -0.90
CA PRO A 93 17.05 -5.20 -1.04
C PRO A 93 17.59 -3.84 -0.56
N LYS A 94 17.83 -3.71 0.75
CA LYS A 94 18.77 -2.71 1.27
C LYS A 94 20.06 -3.42 1.68
N LEU A 95 20.93 -3.55 0.69
CA LEU A 95 22.37 -3.66 0.82
C LEU A 95 22.88 -2.67 1.87
N VAL A 96 23.53 -3.16 2.93
CA VAL A 96 24.94 -2.87 3.26
C VAL A 96 25.44 -4.01 4.16
N PHE A 97 26.21 -4.95 3.59
CA PHE A 97 27.00 -5.90 4.37
C PHE A 97 28.47 -5.52 4.23
N ILE A 98 29.02 -4.85 5.24
CA ILE A 98 30.47 -4.74 5.42
C ILE A 98 30.80 -5.63 6.61
N SER A 99 31.37 -6.80 6.35
CA SER A 99 32.14 -7.54 7.35
C SER A 99 33.33 -8.16 6.64
N ARG A 100 34.47 -7.45 6.76
CA ARG A 100 35.81 -7.99 6.50
C ARG A 100 36.04 -9.15 7.48
N ILE A 101 35.80 -10.38 7.04
CA ILE A 101 36.36 -11.55 7.73
C ILE A 101 37.83 -11.61 7.31
N ARG A 102 38.69 -11.22 8.25
CA ARG A 102 40.14 -11.27 8.13
C ARG A 102 40.57 -12.75 8.12
N CYS A 103 40.93 -13.28 6.95
CA CYS A 103 41.66 -14.55 6.86
C CYS A 103 42.98 -14.40 7.63
N GLN A 104 43.12 -15.11 8.74
CA GLN A 104 44.40 -15.33 9.40
C GLN A 104 45.11 -16.48 8.67
N PRO A 105 46.30 -16.25 8.08
CA PRO A 105 47.11 -17.33 7.55
C PRO A 105 47.94 -17.96 8.67
N GLY A 106 47.93 -19.29 8.71
CA GLY A 106 49.11 -20.06 9.15
C GLY A 106 49.21 -20.36 10.64
N LEU A 107 48.68 -21.51 11.04
CA LEU A 107 49.36 -22.38 12.01
C LEU A 107 49.37 -23.80 11.46
N ALA A 108 50.58 -24.30 11.22
CA ALA A 108 50.86 -25.68 10.86
C ALA A 108 50.46 -26.60 12.03
N ILE A 109 49.42 -27.40 11.84
CA ILE A 109 48.97 -28.40 12.81
C ILE A 109 49.55 -29.75 12.39
N GLY A 110 50.36 -30.32 13.28
CA GLY A 110 50.96 -31.63 13.14
C GLY A 110 49.92 -32.75 13.06
N LEU A 111 50.27 -33.77 12.29
CA LEU A 111 49.53 -35.02 12.09
C LEU A 111 49.46 -35.81 13.41
N PHE A 112 48.46 -35.53 14.25
CA PHE A 112 48.11 -36.39 15.38
C PHE A 112 46.82 -37.12 15.03
N LEU A 113 46.95 -38.39 14.64
CA LEU A 113 45.84 -39.27 14.30
C LEU A 113 45.15 -39.69 15.63
N PRO A 114 43.93 -39.22 15.92
CA PRO A 114 43.27 -39.59 17.17
C PRO A 114 42.84 -41.07 17.12
N PRO A 115 42.87 -41.78 18.27
CA PRO A 115 42.46 -43.17 18.37
C PRO A 115 40.96 -43.34 18.07
N PRO A 116 40.52 -44.53 17.60
CA PRO A 116 39.12 -44.83 17.30
C PRO A 116 38.28 -44.79 18.58
N GLY A 117 37.62 -43.66 18.80
CA GLY A 117 36.72 -43.45 19.93
C GLY A 117 35.40 -44.23 19.79
N PRO A 118 34.74 -44.53 20.92
CA PRO A 118 33.47 -45.26 20.95
C PRO A 118 32.41 -44.58 20.09
N ALA A 119 31.63 -45.40 19.37
CA ALA A 119 30.60 -45.00 18.41
C ALA A 119 29.83 -43.74 18.84
N ALA A 120 29.90 -42.70 18.00
CA ALA A 120 29.25 -41.42 18.26
C ALA A 120 27.74 -41.63 18.51
N PRO A 121 27.17 -41.00 19.55
CA PRO A 121 25.74 -41.10 19.83
C PRO A 121 24.97 -40.59 18.62
N SER A 122 24.02 -41.39 18.14
CA SER A 122 23.11 -41.03 17.06
C SER A 122 22.34 -39.77 17.46
N VAL A 123 22.63 -38.65 16.80
CA VAL A 123 21.96 -37.37 17.05
C VAL A 123 20.46 -37.56 16.76
N PRO A 124 19.57 -37.29 17.74
CA PRO A 124 18.14 -37.42 17.53
C PRO A 124 17.68 -36.49 16.39
N PRO A 125 16.69 -36.91 15.58
CA PRO A 125 16.19 -36.10 14.46
C PRO A 125 15.69 -34.75 14.98
N LEU A 126 16.29 -33.66 14.48
CA LEU A 126 15.89 -32.30 14.86
C LEU A 126 14.50 -31.98 14.33
N ASN A 127 13.64 -31.48 15.21
CA ASN A 127 12.35 -30.94 14.80
C ASN A 127 12.53 -29.59 14.09
N PRO A 128 12.11 -29.44 12.82
CA PRO A 128 12.37 -28.23 12.03
C PRO A 128 11.67 -26.98 12.56
N ARG A 129 10.61 -27.13 13.38
CA ARG A 129 9.86 -26.03 13.99
C ARG A 129 10.50 -25.45 15.26
N SER A 130 11.46 -26.13 15.86
CA SER A 130 12.10 -25.71 17.12
C SER A 130 13.59 -25.41 16.97
N CYS A 131 14.07 -25.25 15.73
CA CYS A 131 15.47 -24.96 15.47
C CYS A 131 15.80 -23.52 15.86
N THR A 132 16.91 -23.31 16.54
CA THR A 132 17.46 -21.96 16.73
C THR A 132 17.97 -21.40 15.39
N PHE A 133 18.14 -20.08 15.30
CA PHE A 133 18.67 -19.45 14.08
C PHE A 133 20.07 -19.98 13.72
N GLN A 134 20.92 -20.19 14.73
CA GLN A 134 22.27 -20.74 14.52
C GLN A 134 22.24 -22.17 13.98
N GLU A 135 21.34 -23.02 14.49
CA GLU A 135 21.15 -24.39 14.00
C GLU A 135 20.55 -24.43 12.59
N ALA A 136 19.78 -23.41 12.21
CA ALA A 136 19.20 -23.32 10.87
C ALA A 136 20.25 -23.03 9.80
N LEU A 137 21.32 -22.27 10.08
CA LEU A 137 22.28 -21.82 9.05
C LEU A 137 22.93 -22.97 8.24
N PRO A 138 23.47 -24.04 8.87
CA PRO A 138 24.01 -25.18 8.12
C PRO A 138 22.94 -25.89 7.28
N LEU A 139 21.70 -25.95 7.77
CA LEU A 139 20.58 -26.54 7.03
C LEU A 139 20.23 -25.70 5.80
N LEU A 140 20.18 -24.37 5.95
CA LEU A 140 19.92 -23.44 4.84
C LEU A 140 21.02 -23.50 3.79
N SER A 141 22.29 -23.62 4.20
CA SER A 141 23.41 -23.79 3.27
C SER A 141 23.27 -25.08 2.46
N ARG A 142 22.84 -26.18 3.08
CA ARG A 142 22.58 -27.45 2.38
C ARG A 142 21.40 -27.34 1.41
N LEU A 143 20.32 -26.68 1.81
CA LEU A 143 19.16 -26.42 0.94
C LEU A 143 19.53 -25.53 -0.25
N GLY A 144 20.36 -24.51 -0.04
CA GLY A 144 20.82 -23.63 -1.11
C GLY A 144 21.66 -24.33 -2.20
N ALA A 145 22.28 -25.46 -1.88
CA ALA A 145 23.00 -26.28 -2.86
C ALA A 145 22.08 -27.16 -3.73
N ASP A 146 20.81 -27.31 -3.36
CA ASP A 146 19.83 -28.11 -4.11
C ASP A 146 19.15 -27.28 -5.20
N SER A 147 19.36 -27.66 -6.45
CA SER A 147 18.75 -27.02 -7.63
C SER A 147 17.22 -27.04 -7.62
N VAL A 148 16.59 -28.08 -7.07
CA VAL A 148 15.13 -28.21 -7.02
C VAL A 148 14.56 -27.17 -6.06
N PHE A 149 15.21 -27.00 -4.91
CA PHE A 149 14.87 -25.98 -3.94
C PHE A 149 15.04 -24.57 -4.51
N VAL A 150 16.17 -24.28 -5.17
CA VAL A 150 16.42 -22.98 -5.81
C VAL A 150 15.36 -22.65 -6.86
N ALA A 151 14.98 -23.62 -7.70
CA ALA A 151 13.91 -23.45 -8.67
C ALA A 151 12.56 -23.12 -8.00
N ALA A 152 12.25 -23.77 -6.87
CA ALA A 152 11.04 -23.47 -6.09
C ALA A 152 11.06 -22.06 -5.49
N ILE A 153 12.19 -21.60 -4.93
CA ILE A 153 12.33 -20.22 -4.44
C ILE A 153 12.14 -19.20 -5.56
N ASN A 154 12.72 -19.45 -6.74
CA ASN A 154 12.55 -18.58 -7.89
C ASN A 154 11.09 -18.53 -8.37
N ARG A 155 10.38 -19.66 -8.34
CA ARG A 155 8.94 -19.71 -8.62
C ARG A 155 8.15 -18.86 -7.62
N LEU A 156 8.46 -18.94 -6.32
CA LEU A 156 7.80 -18.12 -5.30
C LEU A 156 7.99 -16.62 -5.52
N ARG A 157 9.18 -16.21 -6.01
CA ARG A 157 9.44 -14.81 -6.41
C ARG A 157 8.61 -14.41 -7.63
N GLN A 158 8.57 -15.25 -8.66
CA GLN A 158 7.75 -14.98 -9.85
C GLN A 158 6.25 -14.85 -9.50
N ASP A 159 5.75 -15.66 -8.57
CA ASP A 159 4.38 -15.56 -8.07
C ASP A 159 4.14 -14.21 -7.36
N GLN A 160 5.11 -13.73 -6.56
CA GLN A 160 5.09 -12.41 -5.95
C GLN A 160 5.08 -11.29 -7.00
N ASP A 161 6.04 -11.29 -7.93
CA ASP A 161 6.16 -10.28 -8.98
C ASP A 161 4.89 -10.20 -9.85
N SER A 162 4.27 -11.35 -10.10
CA SER A 162 3.02 -11.45 -10.86
C SER A 162 1.84 -10.86 -10.08
N LEU A 163 1.78 -11.09 -8.76
CA LEU A 163 0.77 -10.46 -7.90
C LEU A 163 0.97 -8.94 -7.84
N GLU A 164 2.20 -8.49 -7.62
CA GLU A 164 2.53 -7.05 -7.54
C GLU A 164 2.16 -6.32 -8.83
N ARG A 165 2.54 -6.86 -10.00
CA ARG A 165 2.14 -6.30 -11.31
C ARG A 165 0.64 -6.23 -11.49
N LYS A 166 -0.09 -7.26 -11.06
CA LYS A 166 -1.55 -7.28 -11.14
C LYS A 166 -2.17 -6.20 -10.24
N LEU A 167 -1.78 -6.14 -8.98
CA LEU A 167 -2.28 -5.13 -8.04
C LEU A 167 -1.93 -3.71 -8.48
N TRP A 168 -0.75 -3.51 -9.07
CA TRP A 168 -0.35 -2.24 -9.67
C TRP A 168 -1.28 -1.84 -10.82
N THR A 169 -1.52 -2.75 -11.77
CA THR A 169 -2.41 -2.53 -12.92
C THR A 169 -3.83 -2.17 -12.47
N ASP A 170 -4.35 -2.90 -11.47
CA ASP A 170 -5.67 -2.63 -10.90
C ASP A 170 -5.74 -1.25 -10.23
N ARG A 171 -4.67 -0.84 -9.52
CA ARG A 171 -4.58 0.49 -8.89
C ARG A 171 -4.51 1.61 -9.92
N GLU A 172 -3.73 1.43 -10.99
CA GLU A 172 -3.68 2.36 -12.12
C GLU A 172 -5.04 2.49 -12.81
N ALA A 173 -5.80 1.40 -12.92
CA ALA A 173 -7.14 1.44 -13.51
C ALA A 173 -8.09 2.36 -12.70
N ILE A 174 -8.01 2.34 -11.36
CA ILE A 174 -8.77 3.26 -10.50
C ILE A 174 -8.32 4.70 -10.75
N GLN A 175 -7.01 4.97 -10.83
CA GLN A 175 -6.48 6.30 -11.11
C GLN A 175 -6.97 6.83 -12.46
N ARG A 176 -6.84 6.02 -13.51
CA ARG A 176 -7.28 6.37 -14.87
C ARG A 176 -8.78 6.68 -14.92
N LYS A 177 -9.59 5.85 -14.26
CA LYS A 177 -11.05 6.07 -14.11
C LYS A 177 -11.37 7.45 -13.53
N TYR A 178 -10.70 7.90 -12.47
CA TYR A 178 -10.96 9.22 -11.89
C TYR A 178 -10.35 10.37 -12.69
N ALA A 179 -9.19 10.16 -13.30
CA ALA A 179 -8.63 11.13 -14.24
C ALA A 179 -9.60 11.41 -15.40
N ASP A 180 -10.23 10.37 -15.95
CA ASP A 180 -11.21 10.52 -17.03
C ASP A 180 -12.51 11.19 -16.55
N LYS A 181 -12.99 10.88 -15.33
CA LYS A 181 -14.11 11.63 -14.73
C LYS A 181 -13.82 13.12 -14.59
N VAL A 182 -12.61 13.49 -14.15
CA VAL A 182 -12.18 14.89 -14.04
C VAL A 182 -12.14 15.55 -15.42
N LYS A 183 -11.64 14.88 -16.45
CA LYS A 183 -11.64 15.41 -17.83
C LYS A 183 -13.05 15.66 -18.35
N VAL A 184 -13.96 14.71 -18.13
CA VAL A 184 -15.36 14.84 -18.55
C VAL A 184 -16.04 15.99 -17.82
N ALA A 185 -15.91 16.08 -16.49
CA ALA A 185 -16.50 17.16 -15.71
C ALA A 185 -15.95 18.54 -16.10
N LYS A 186 -14.63 18.62 -16.36
CA LYS A 186 -13.99 19.83 -16.86
C LYS A 186 -14.53 20.24 -18.24
N THR A 187 -14.67 19.29 -19.16
CA THR A 187 -15.23 19.53 -20.50
C THR A 187 -16.67 20.02 -20.41
N GLN A 188 -17.47 19.40 -19.53
CA GLN A 188 -18.85 19.80 -19.29
C GLN A 188 -18.94 21.23 -18.75
N ALA A 189 -18.08 21.62 -17.81
CA ALA A 189 -18.03 22.99 -17.30
C ALA A 189 -17.70 24.00 -18.40
N THR A 190 -16.72 23.68 -19.26
CA THR A 190 -16.36 24.51 -20.41
C THR A 190 -17.54 24.70 -21.38
N ILE A 191 -18.32 23.65 -21.65
CA ILE A 191 -19.50 23.73 -22.54
C ILE A 191 -20.60 24.63 -21.96
N ILE A 192 -20.77 24.62 -20.63
CA ILE A 192 -21.76 25.46 -19.93
C ILE A 192 -21.29 26.94 -19.83
N GLY A 193 -20.06 27.23 -20.23
CA GLY A 193 -19.46 28.56 -20.09
C GLY A 193 -18.99 28.86 -18.67
N ALA A 194 -18.89 27.85 -17.81
CA ALA A 194 -18.25 27.98 -16.51
C ALA A 194 -16.72 27.93 -16.66
N ASP A 195 -16.03 28.79 -15.93
CA ASP A 195 -14.56 28.90 -15.98
C ASP A 195 -13.88 27.77 -15.17
N GLY A 196 -14.00 26.54 -15.68
CA GLY A 196 -13.36 25.35 -15.13
C GLY A 196 -14.21 24.52 -14.16
N LEU A 197 -13.57 23.53 -13.53
CA LEU A 197 -14.24 22.59 -12.64
C LEU A 197 -14.66 23.29 -11.34
N SER A 198 -15.94 23.18 -10.97
CA SER A 198 -16.45 23.71 -9.71
C SER A 198 -15.66 23.14 -8.52
N LYS A 199 -15.34 24.00 -7.53
CA LYS A 199 -14.62 23.60 -6.31
C LYS A 199 -15.31 22.44 -5.61
N HIS A 200 -16.64 22.48 -5.53
CA HIS A 200 -17.43 21.42 -4.92
C HIS A 200 -17.25 20.08 -5.65
N ASP A 201 -17.31 20.09 -6.99
CA ASP A 201 -17.17 18.89 -7.81
C ASP A 201 -15.75 18.31 -7.73
N ALA A 202 -14.74 19.17 -7.67
CA ALA A 202 -13.35 18.77 -7.47
C ALA A 202 -13.18 18.04 -6.12
N MET A 203 -13.73 18.59 -5.03
CA MET A 203 -13.70 17.96 -3.71
C MET A 203 -14.44 16.62 -3.71
N MET A 204 -15.64 16.56 -4.29
CA MET A 204 -16.42 15.33 -4.41
C MET A 204 -15.69 14.22 -5.17
N LEU A 205 -15.05 14.56 -6.30
CA LEU A 205 -14.27 13.60 -7.09
C LEU A 205 -13.02 13.12 -6.33
N GLN A 206 -12.35 14.02 -5.61
CA GLN A 206 -11.20 13.68 -4.78
C GLN A 206 -11.59 12.75 -3.63
N ASP A 207 -12.67 13.04 -2.92
CA ASP A 207 -13.16 12.22 -1.81
C ASP A 207 -13.63 10.84 -2.29
N ALA A 208 -14.30 10.78 -3.43
CA ALA A 208 -14.67 9.51 -4.06
C ALA A 208 -13.43 8.69 -4.46
N TYR A 209 -12.42 9.31 -5.07
CA TYR A 209 -11.16 8.65 -5.42
C TYR A 209 -10.44 8.09 -4.18
N GLN A 210 -10.29 8.91 -3.13
CA GLN A 210 -9.62 8.47 -1.90
C GLN A 210 -10.35 7.31 -1.23
N ARG A 211 -11.69 7.35 -1.17
CA ARG A 211 -12.49 6.25 -0.63
C ARG A 211 -12.29 4.97 -1.44
N GLU A 212 -12.28 5.06 -2.77
CA GLU A 212 -12.10 3.89 -3.64
C GLU A 212 -10.70 3.28 -3.50
N ILE A 213 -9.64 4.11 -3.41
CA ILE A 213 -8.27 3.62 -3.16
C ILE A 213 -8.16 2.94 -1.79
N ARG A 214 -8.66 3.56 -0.72
CA ARG A 214 -8.63 2.95 0.63
C ARG A 214 -9.38 1.62 0.67
N LYS A 215 -10.52 1.54 -0.03
CA LYS A 215 -11.30 0.32 -0.15
C LYS A 215 -10.52 -0.76 -0.90
N PHE A 216 -9.89 -0.41 -2.03
CA PHE A 216 -9.06 -1.33 -2.80
C PHE A 216 -7.88 -1.87 -1.97
N ASP A 217 -7.15 -0.98 -1.29
CA ASP A 217 -6.00 -1.38 -0.47
C ASP A 217 -6.44 -2.32 0.67
N LYS A 218 -7.54 -1.99 1.37
CA LYS A 218 -8.05 -2.79 2.49
C LYS A 218 -8.60 -4.15 2.04
N GLU A 219 -9.44 -4.18 1.01
CA GLU A 219 -10.21 -5.38 0.65
C GLU A 219 -9.49 -6.28 -0.35
N ARG A 220 -8.71 -5.70 -1.28
CA ARG A 220 -8.05 -6.46 -2.33
C ARG A 220 -6.57 -6.67 -2.05
N VAL A 221 -5.83 -5.60 -1.77
CA VAL A 221 -4.36 -5.69 -1.61
C VAL A 221 -4.01 -6.52 -0.39
N LEU A 222 -4.48 -6.15 0.81
CA LEU A 222 -4.15 -6.86 2.04
C LEU A 222 -4.56 -8.35 1.98
N SER A 223 -5.80 -8.63 1.54
CA SER A 223 -6.29 -10.02 1.45
C SER A 223 -5.47 -10.87 0.48
N ALA A 224 -5.10 -10.33 -0.69
CA ALA A 224 -4.28 -11.06 -1.66
C ALA A 224 -2.85 -11.29 -1.18
N TRP A 225 -2.27 -10.32 -0.46
CA TRP A 225 -0.96 -10.44 0.16
C TRP A 225 -0.94 -11.49 1.27
N ASP A 226 -1.93 -11.50 2.16
CA ASP A 226 -2.05 -12.52 3.22
C ASP A 226 -2.16 -13.92 2.62
N ALA A 227 -2.97 -14.08 1.56
CA ALA A 227 -3.11 -15.35 0.86
C ALA A 227 -1.82 -15.80 0.14
N LEU A 228 -1.03 -14.86 -0.41
CA LEU A 228 0.29 -15.18 -0.98
C LEU A 228 1.27 -15.60 0.11
N ALA A 229 1.36 -14.85 1.20
CA ALA A 229 2.26 -15.12 2.32
C ALA A 229 1.97 -16.50 2.94
N ALA A 230 0.69 -16.84 3.16
CA ALA A 230 0.31 -18.15 3.68
C ALA A 230 0.73 -19.30 2.74
N ARG A 231 0.57 -19.12 1.43
CA ARG A 231 1.02 -20.12 0.42
C ARG A 231 2.54 -20.25 0.40
N GLN A 232 3.27 -19.13 0.45
CA GLN A 232 4.74 -19.13 0.52
C GLN A 232 5.24 -19.84 1.78
N GLN A 233 4.67 -19.55 2.95
CA GLN A 233 5.01 -20.22 4.20
C GLN A 233 4.74 -21.73 4.11
N ALA A 234 3.57 -22.14 3.61
CA ALA A 234 3.22 -23.56 3.45
C ALA A 234 4.16 -24.29 2.48
N GLN A 235 4.57 -23.65 1.38
CA GLN A 235 5.53 -24.24 0.43
C GLN A 235 6.93 -24.35 1.03
N LEU A 236 7.40 -23.33 1.75
CA LEU A 236 8.70 -23.38 2.43
C LEU A 236 8.72 -24.43 3.55
N GLU A 237 7.60 -24.59 4.26
CA GLU A 237 7.42 -25.67 5.23
C GLU A 237 7.52 -27.04 4.56
N ALA A 238 6.85 -27.24 3.42
CA ALA A 238 6.90 -28.48 2.66
C ALA A 238 8.31 -28.80 2.11
N LEU A 239 9.11 -27.78 1.83
CA LEU A 239 10.52 -27.92 1.42
C LEU A 239 11.46 -28.18 2.62
N GLY A 240 10.94 -28.24 3.85
CA GLY A 240 11.72 -28.52 5.05
C GLY A 240 12.55 -27.33 5.53
N VAL A 241 12.18 -26.09 5.16
CA VAL A 241 12.87 -24.89 5.63
C VAL A 241 12.61 -24.72 7.14
N PRO A 242 13.66 -24.60 7.99
CA PRO A 242 13.49 -24.46 9.43
C PRO A 242 12.65 -23.24 9.80
N ASN A 243 11.83 -23.36 10.84
CA ASN A 243 10.96 -22.29 11.39
C ASN A 243 9.96 -21.65 10.40
N MET A 244 9.80 -22.20 9.19
CA MET A 244 8.78 -21.75 8.26
C MET A 244 7.48 -22.49 8.54
N PHE A 245 6.57 -21.82 9.26
CA PHE A 245 5.22 -22.28 9.54
C PHE A 245 4.29 -21.06 9.66
N VAL A 246 3.00 -21.27 9.46
CA VAL A 246 2.01 -20.18 9.59
C VAL A 246 1.96 -19.74 11.05
N THR A 247 2.38 -18.49 11.32
CA THR A 247 2.45 -17.92 12.67
C THR A 247 1.90 -16.50 12.72
N SER A 248 1.21 -16.19 13.82
CA SER A 248 0.78 -14.84 14.16
C SER A 248 1.75 -14.15 15.11
N GLU A 249 2.70 -14.88 15.72
CA GLU A 249 3.59 -14.34 16.75
C GLU A 249 4.68 -13.45 16.12
N PRO A 250 4.88 -12.20 16.61
CA PRO A 250 5.86 -11.29 16.02
C PRO A 250 7.30 -11.78 16.17
N LYS A 251 7.62 -12.51 17.25
CA LYS A 251 8.96 -13.07 17.48
C LYS A 251 9.32 -14.13 16.44
N ASP A 252 8.36 -14.97 16.05
CA ASP A 252 8.57 -15.98 15.03
C ASP A 252 8.65 -15.36 13.63
N LYS A 253 7.83 -14.34 13.37
CA LYS A 253 7.92 -13.56 12.12
C LYS A 253 9.29 -12.93 11.91
N GLU A 254 9.89 -12.38 12.98
CA GLU A 254 11.25 -11.82 12.88
C GLU A 254 12.29 -12.91 12.58
N ARG A 255 12.18 -14.08 13.21
CA ARG A 255 13.05 -15.22 12.90
C ARG A 255 12.88 -15.71 11.46
N GLN A 256 11.64 -15.82 10.98
CA GLN A 256 11.33 -16.17 9.59
C GLN A 256 11.92 -15.15 8.61
N LYS A 257 11.81 -13.85 8.92
CA LYS A 257 12.41 -12.78 8.12
C LYS A 257 13.93 -12.93 8.02
N GLN A 258 14.62 -13.24 9.12
CA GLN A 258 16.07 -13.49 9.11
C GLN A 258 16.42 -14.69 8.22
N ILE A 259 15.67 -15.78 8.32
CA ILE A 259 15.88 -16.99 7.49
C ILE A 259 15.64 -16.68 6.00
N ILE A 260 14.55 -15.97 5.68
CA ILE A 260 14.24 -15.54 4.30
C ILE A 260 15.36 -14.64 3.78
N GLN A 261 15.89 -13.73 4.59
CA GLN A 261 16.99 -12.85 4.18
C GLN A 261 18.25 -13.64 3.81
N VAL A 262 18.59 -14.67 4.59
CA VAL A 262 19.72 -15.57 4.28
C VAL A 262 19.45 -16.34 2.98
N LEU A 263 18.25 -16.91 2.83
CA LEU A 263 17.85 -17.65 1.61
C LEU A 263 17.91 -16.75 0.36
N VAL A 264 17.43 -15.52 0.47
CA VAL A 264 17.48 -14.54 -0.61
C VAL A 264 18.92 -14.21 -1.00
N GLY A 265 19.82 -14.08 -0.02
CA GLY A 265 21.24 -13.85 -0.26
C GLY A 265 21.94 -15.06 -0.89
N LEU A 266 21.60 -16.28 -0.50
CA LEU A 266 22.16 -17.49 -1.11
C LEU A 266 21.72 -17.67 -2.57
N VAL A 267 20.43 -17.49 -2.85
CA VAL A 267 19.87 -17.67 -4.21
C VAL A 267 20.17 -16.49 -5.14
N GLY A 268 20.38 -15.29 -4.58
CA GLY A 268 20.56 -14.05 -5.35
C GLY A 268 22.00 -13.76 -5.81
N ASN A 269 22.99 -14.58 -5.44
CA ASN A 269 24.39 -14.33 -5.79
C ASN A 269 24.81 -14.92 -7.15
N ASP A 270 23.98 -15.76 -7.76
CA ASP A 270 24.31 -16.48 -9.00
C ASP A 270 23.76 -15.82 -10.28
N SER A 271 23.31 -14.56 -10.21
CA SER A 271 22.75 -13.79 -11.34
C SER A 271 23.35 -12.39 -11.41
#